data_AF-Q2BCY6-F1
#
_entry.id   AF-Q2BCY6-F1
#
_cell.length_a   1.000
_cell.length_b   1.000
_cell.length_c   1.000
_cell.angle_alpha   90.00
_cell.angle_beta   90.00
_cell.angle_gamma   90.00
#
_symmetry.space_group_name_H-M   'P 1'
#
loop_
_entity.id
_entity.type
_entity.pdbx_description
1 polymer ?
#
loop_
_entity_poly.entity_id
_entity_poly.type
_entity_poly.pdbx_seq_one_letter_code
_entity_poly.pdbx_strand_id
1 'polypeptide(L)'
;MAGQMDYALRPVHAHILLVGWLSVFAWGIFYKAYKIKYKKLVAIHSMLGMAGALGLTAGMWMYNLNPFQLNETFVMVFFIVGGTLLLLAFLLFVVITFMVENHGDRPHGSF
;
A
#
# COMPACT_ATOMS: atom_id res chain seq x y z
N MET A 1 14.82 -8.11 -25.90
CA MET A 1 15.16 -9.37 -25.22
C MET A 1 15.19 -9.17 -23.70
N ALA A 2 14.02 -8.98 -23.07
CA ALA A 2 13.85 -8.88 -21.61
C ALA A 2 12.39 -9.24 -21.20
N GLY A 3 11.74 -10.12 -21.97
CA GLY A 3 10.28 -10.35 -21.90
C GLY A 3 9.87 -11.83 -21.88
N GLN A 4 10.82 -12.75 -21.73
CA GLN A 4 10.53 -14.16 -21.46
C GLN A 4 10.46 -14.37 -19.95
N MET A 5 9.61 -13.57 -19.28
CA MET A 5 9.22 -13.89 -17.91
C MET A 5 7.93 -14.69 -18.02
N ASP A 6 7.92 -15.87 -17.38
CA ASP A 6 6.80 -16.80 -17.33
C ASP A 6 5.49 -16.03 -17.08
N TYR A 7 4.39 -16.41 -17.75
CA TYR A 7 3.10 -15.71 -17.63
C TYR A 7 2.67 -15.57 -16.16
N ALA A 8 3.06 -16.54 -15.33
CA ALA A 8 2.89 -16.59 -13.90
C ALA A 8 3.54 -15.43 -13.11
N LEU A 9 4.68 -14.89 -13.59
CA LEU A 9 5.44 -13.87 -12.86
C LEU A 9 5.09 -12.44 -13.28
N ARG A 10 4.43 -12.25 -14.43
CA ARG A 10 4.00 -10.91 -14.90
C ARG A 10 3.15 -10.15 -13.89
N PRO A 11 2.17 -10.78 -13.20
CA PRO A 11 1.38 -10.12 -12.16
C PRO A 11 2.25 -9.67 -10.98
N VAL A 12 3.23 -10.48 -10.57
CA VAL A 12 4.13 -10.18 -9.46
C VAL A 12 4.95 -8.91 -9.75
N HIS A 13 5.55 -8.84 -10.94
CA HIS A 13 6.33 -7.68 -11.37
C HIS A 13 5.50 -6.40 -11.42
N ALA A 14 4.30 -6.46 -12.02
CA ALA A 14 3.44 -5.30 -12.14
C ALA A 14 3.08 -4.73 -10.76
N HIS A 15 2.70 -5.59 -9.80
CA HIS A 15 2.28 -5.14 -8.48
C HIS A 15 3.43 -4.65 -7.60
N ILE A 16 4.64 -5.21 -7.74
CA ILE A 16 5.80 -4.71 -7.00
C ILE A 16 6.13 -3.26 -7.40
N LEU A 17 5.99 -2.93 -8.70
CA LEU A 17 6.23 -1.57 -9.19
C LEU A 17 5.07 -0.63 -8.84
N LEU A 18 3.82 -1.03 -9.09
CA LEU A 18 2.65 -0.18 -8.88
C LEU A 18 2.37 0.07 -7.40
N VAL A 19 2.30 -1.01 -6.62
CA VAL A 19 1.87 -0.96 -5.22
C VAL A 19 3.07 -0.81 -4.28
N GLY A 20 4.17 -1.52 -4.56
CA GLY A 20 5.38 -1.44 -3.73
C GLY A 20 6.14 -0.12 -3.89
N TRP A 21 6.34 0.35 -5.13
CA TRP A 21 7.12 1.55 -5.40
C TRP A 21 6.25 2.79 -5.64
N LEU A 22 5.38 2.79 -6.66
CA LEU A 22 4.68 3.98 -7.13
C LEU A 22 3.71 4.55 -6.07
N SER A 23 2.96 3.67 -5.41
CA SER A 23 1.98 4.05 -4.38
C SER A 23 2.67 4.61 -3.13
N VAL A 24 3.70 3.93 -2.62
CA VAL A 24 4.47 4.37 -1.45
C VAL A 24 5.19 5.70 -1.74
N PHE A 25 5.72 5.86 -2.95
CA PHE A 25 6.34 7.11 -3.39
C PHE A 25 5.33 8.26 -3.43
N ALA A 26 4.14 8.04 -4.01
CA ALA A 26 3.08 9.04 -4.06
C ALA A 26 2.63 9.46 -2.66
N TRP A 27 2.45 8.51 -1.74
CA TRP A 27 2.13 8.80 -0.34
C TRP A 27 3.23 9.58 0.37
N GLY A 28 4.50 9.24 0.12
CA GLY A 28 5.65 9.99 0.66
C GLY A 28 5.66 11.46 0.23
N ILE A 29 5.38 11.74 -1.05
CA ILE A 29 5.24 13.12 -1.54
C ILE A 29 4.03 13.81 -0.92
N PHE A 30 2.88 13.12 -0.83
CA PHE A 30 1.67 13.67 -0.23
C PHE A 30 1.90 14.11 1.22
N TYR A 31 2.56 13.28 2.02
CA TYR A 31 2.89 13.59 3.42
C TYR A 31 3.98 14.66 3.58
N LYS A 32 4.80 14.89 2.55
CA LYS A 32 5.73 16.02 2.51
C LYS A 32 5.04 17.33 2.14
N ALA A 33 4.07 17.28 1.22
CA ALA A 33 3.37 18.46 0.72
C ALA A 33 2.28 18.97 1.68
N TYR A 34 1.59 18.07 2.38
CA TYR A 34 0.47 18.42 3.26
C TYR A 34 0.76 18.13 4.73
N LYS A 35 0.46 19.09 5.62
CA LYS A 35 0.46 18.87 7.07
C LYS A 35 -0.84 18.20 7.49
N ILE A 36 -0.72 17.09 8.21
CA ILE A 36 -1.84 16.30 8.68
C ILE A 36 -1.95 16.47 10.19
N LYS A 37 -3.16 16.81 10.64
CA LYS A 37 -3.50 17.02 12.06
C LYS A 37 -3.21 15.80 12.94
N TYR A 38 -3.39 14.59 12.38
CA TYR A 38 -3.24 13.31 13.09
C TYR A 38 -2.07 12.46 12.56
N LYS A 39 -0.86 12.72 13.05
CA LYS A 39 0.36 11.94 12.69
C LYS A 39 0.24 10.44 12.97
N LYS A 40 -0.52 10.04 14.00
CA LYS A 40 -0.73 8.62 14.34
C LYS A 40 -1.50 7.86 13.25
N LEU A 41 -2.46 8.51 12.61
CA LEU A 41 -3.29 7.89 11.56
C LEU A 41 -2.45 7.62 10.30
N VAL A 42 -1.53 8.54 9.99
CA VAL A 42 -0.54 8.40 8.90
C VAL A 42 0.39 7.22 9.14
N ALA A 43 0.90 7.06 10.36
CA ALA A 43 1.78 5.93 10.70
C ALA A 43 1.07 4.58 10.51
N ILE A 44 -0.17 4.47 10.98
CA ILE A 44 -1.00 3.26 10.84
C ILE A 44 -1.28 2.98 9.36
N HIS A 45 -1.64 3.99 8.57
CA HIS A 45 -1.83 3.85 7.13
C HIS A 45 -0.56 3.34 6.44
N SER A 46 0.61 3.91 6.75
CA SER A 46 1.87 3.49 6.14
C SER A 46 2.22 2.04 6.48
N MET A 47 1.98 1.61 7.73
CA MET A 47 2.19 0.22 8.16
C MET A 47 1.23 -0.74 7.46
N LEU A 48 -0.06 -0.38 7.36
CA LEU A 48 -1.04 -1.17 6.60
C LEU A 48 -0.67 -1.26 5.11
N GLY A 49 -0.25 -0.15 4.52
CA GLY A 49 0.18 -0.08 3.12
C GLY A 49 1.40 -0.95 2.85
N MET A 50 2.43 -0.87 3.71
CA MET A 50 3.62 -1.73 3.61
C MET A 50 3.28 -3.21 3.82
N ALA A 51 2.48 -3.54 4.85
CA ALA A 51 2.07 -4.91 5.13
C ALA A 51 1.22 -5.50 3.98
N GLY A 52 0.29 -4.71 3.43
CA GLY A 52 -0.54 -5.11 2.29
C GLY A 52 0.25 -5.28 1.00
N ALA A 53 1.18 -4.36 0.70
CA ALA A 53 2.02 -4.44 -0.50
C ALA A 53 2.94 -5.67 -0.47
N LEU A 54 3.57 -5.93 0.68
CA LEU A 54 4.40 -7.10 0.89
C LEU A 54 3.57 -8.38 0.89
N GLY A 55 2.43 -8.41 1.59
CA GLY A 55 1.55 -9.57 1.67
C GLY A 55 0.96 -9.97 0.32
N LEU A 56 0.49 -9.00 -0.47
CA LEU A 56 -0.06 -9.25 -1.81
C LEU A 56 1.03 -9.74 -2.78
N THR A 57 2.23 -9.13 -2.75
CA THR A 57 3.32 -9.52 -3.64
C THR A 57 3.93 -10.87 -3.26
N ALA A 58 4.13 -11.12 -1.96
CA ALA A 58 4.58 -12.42 -1.45
C ALA A 58 3.52 -13.51 -1.68
N GLY A 59 2.23 -13.18 -1.56
CA GLY A 59 1.14 -14.12 -1.83
C GLY A 59 1.10 -14.55 -3.30
N MET A 60 1.24 -13.62 -4.26
CA MET A 60 1.33 -13.98 -5.67
C MET A 60 2.60 -14.77 -6.02
N TRP A 61 3.72 -14.46 -5.36
CA TRP A 61 4.97 -15.20 -5.52
C TRP A 61 4.83 -16.63 -5.01
N MET A 62 4.25 -16.81 -3.82
CA MET A 62 4.03 -18.12 -3.21
C MET A 62 3.00 -18.95 -3.98
N TYR A 63 1.98 -18.30 -4.57
CA TYR A 63 0.98 -18.94 -5.43
C TYR A 63 1.57 -19.44 -6.75
N ASN A 64 2.43 -18.65 -7.40
CA ASN A 64 2.96 -18.98 -8.73
C ASN A 64 4.16 -19.93 -8.72
N LEU A 65 5.04 -19.83 -7.72
CA LEU A 65 6.25 -20.66 -7.66
C LEU A 65 6.09 -21.88 -6.76
N ASN A 66 5.09 -21.87 -5.86
CA ASN A 66 4.78 -22.90 -4.87
C ASN A 66 6.00 -23.74 -4.40
N PRO A 67 7.08 -23.11 -3.89
CA PRO A 67 8.33 -23.83 -3.60
C PRO A 67 8.20 -24.80 -2.42
N PHE A 68 7.12 -24.70 -1.64
CA PHE A 68 6.87 -25.48 -0.43
C PHE A 68 5.70 -26.47 -0.54
N GLN A 69 5.06 -26.60 -1.72
CA GLN A 69 3.83 -27.39 -1.91
C GLN A 69 2.76 -27.12 -0.85
N LEU A 70 2.61 -25.86 -0.46
CA LEU A 70 1.64 -25.47 0.56
C LEU A 70 0.23 -25.62 0.01
N ASN A 71 -0.71 -25.97 0.89
CA ASN A 71 -2.12 -26.14 0.54
C ASN A 71 -2.63 -24.87 -0.17
N GLU A 72 -3.22 -25.04 -1.35
CA GLU A 72 -3.73 -23.95 -2.19
C GLU A 72 -4.69 -23.03 -1.42
N THR A 73 -5.47 -23.58 -0.48
CA THR A 73 -6.38 -22.79 0.35
C THR A 73 -5.63 -21.80 1.25
N PHE A 74 -4.48 -22.19 1.81
CA PHE A 74 -3.69 -21.30 2.66
C PHE A 74 -3.09 -20.14 1.86
N VAL A 75 -2.51 -20.45 0.70
CA VAL A 75 -1.90 -19.45 -0.17
C VAL A 75 -2.96 -18.49 -0.74
N MET A 76 -4.14 -19.01 -1.10
CA MET A 76 -5.28 -18.22 -1.55
C MET A 76 -5.78 -17.27 -0.45
N VAL A 77 -5.96 -17.76 0.78
CA VAL A 77 -6.37 -16.92 1.92
C VAL A 77 -5.31 -15.85 2.20
N PHE A 78 -4.02 -16.20 2.18
CA PHE A 78 -2.94 -15.23 2.37
C PHE A 78 -2.96 -14.13 1.30
N PHE A 79 -3.18 -14.50 0.04
CA PHE A 79 -3.32 -13.55 -1.06
C PHE A 79 -4.53 -12.62 -0.89
N ILE A 80 -5.70 -13.15 -0.51
CA ILE A 80 -6.92 -12.35 -0.27
C ILE A 80 -6.72 -11.41 0.92
N VAL A 81 -6.11 -11.87 2.01
CA VAL A 81 -5.83 -11.04 3.19
C VAL A 81 -4.84 -9.93 2.85
N GLY A 82 -3.77 -10.24 2.09
CA GLY A 82 -2.84 -9.23 1.61
C GLY A 82 -3.51 -8.15 0.74
N GLY A 83 -4.39 -8.56 -0.17
CA GLY A 83 -5.15 -7.65 -1.03
C GLY A 83 -6.17 -6.79 -0.29
N THR A 84 -6.90 -7.37 0.67
CA THR A 84 -7.89 -6.64 1.47
C THR A 84 -7.23 -5.62 2.40
N LEU A 85 -6.10 -5.97 3.04
CA LEU A 85 -5.29 -5.00 3.80
C LEU A 85 -4.83 -3.83 2.95
N LEU A 86 -4.41 -4.11 1.71
CA LEU A 86 -4.01 -3.06 0.76
C LEU A 86 -5.19 -2.15 0.39
N LEU A 87 -6.36 -2.72 0.10
CA LEU A 87 -7.57 -1.95 -0.19
C LEU A 87 -7.98 -1.06 0.98
N LEU A 88 -7.89 -1.58 2.22
CA LEU A 88 -8.13 -0.80 3.43
C LEU A 88 -7.11 0.34 3.57
N ALA A 89 -5.85 0.12 3.24
CA ALA A 89 -4.84 1.17 3.21
C ALA A 89 -5.22 2.28 2.21
N PHE A 90 -5.65 1.93 1.00
CA PHE A 90 -6.11 2.91 0.00
C PHE A 90 -7.35 3.69 0.47
N LEU A 91 -8.32 3.03 1.08
CA LEU A 91 -9.48 3.72 1.67
C LEU A 91 -9.07 4.70 2.77
N LEU A 92 -8.19 4.27 3.67
CA LEU A 92 -7.62 5.12 4.71
C LEU A 92 -6.89 6.32 4.11
N PHE A 93 -6.13 6.12 3.04
CA PHE A 93 -5.45 7.21 2.34
C PHE A 93 -6.45 8.26 1.84
N VAL A 94 -7.52 7.83 1.16
CA VAL A 94 -8.57 8.74 0.67
C VAL A 94 -9.17 9.54 1.83
N VAL A 95 -9.54 8.88 2.93
CA VAL A 95 -10.08 9.58 4.11
C VAL A 95 -9.07 10.58 4.70
N ILE A 96 -7.79 10.20 4.79
CA ILE A 96 -6.71 11.06 5.27
C ILE A 96 -6.54 12.29 4.37
N THR A 97 -6.73 12.15 3.05
CA THR A 97 -6.62 13.30 2.13
C THR A 97 -7.67 14.37 2.39
N PHE A 98 -8.88 13.99 2.81
CA PHE A 98 -9.92 14.94 3.22
C PHE A 98 -9.68 15.54 4.61
N MET A 99 -8.90 14.88 5.47
CA MET A 99 -8.53 15.35 6.81
C MET A 99 -7.23 16.17 6.85
N VAL A 100 -6.77 16.67 5.69
CA VAL A 100 -5.66 17.62 5.62
C VAL A 100 -6.04 18.94 6.29
N GLU A 101 -5.12 19.48 7.07
CA GLU A 101 -5.35 20.70 7.84
C GLU A 101 -5.46 21.89 6.87
N ASN A 102 -6.69 22.37 6.66
CA ASN A 102 -6.91 23.60 5.92
C ASN A 102 -6.38 24.75 6.77
N HIS A 103 -5.57 25.62 6.17
CA HIS A 103 -4.87 26.73 6.81
C HIS A 103 -5.84 27.87 7.21
N GLY A 104 -6.90 27.54 7.96
CA GLY A 104 -7.98 28.45 8.38
C GLY A 104 -7.92 28.89 9.84
N ASP A 105 -7.22 28.17 10.72
CA ASP A 105 -7.05 28.55 12.13
C ASP A 105 -5.76 29.35 12.35
N ARG A 106 -5.60 30.46 11.63
CA ARG A 106 -4.80 31.57 12.18
C ARG A 106 -5.72 32.34 13.11
N PRO A 107 -5.52 32.32 14.43
CA PRO A 107 -6.15 33.34 15.26
C PRO A 107 -5.67 34.70 14.74
N HIS A 108 -6.61 35.48 14.21
CA HIS A 108 -6.47 36.93 14.16
C HIS A 108 -6.10 37.40 15.58
N GLY A 109 -4.89 37.92 15.78
CA GLY A 109 -4.50 38.41 17.10
C GLY A 109 -3.04 38.81 17.22
N SER A 110 -2.80 40.10 16.98
CA SER A 110 -1.86 41.00 17.68
C SER A 110 -0.43 40.52 17.95
N PHE A 111 0.56 41.15 17.31
CA PHE A 111 1.42 42.17 17.92
C PHE A 111 2.09 43.02 16.84
#